data_AF-A0A1X7K9C1-F1
#
_entry.id   AF-A0A1X7K9C1-F1
#
_cell.length_a   1.000
_cell.length_b   1.000
_cell.length_c   1.000
_cell.angle_alpha   90.00
_cell.angle_beta   90.00
_cell.angle_gamma   90.00
#
_symmetry.space_group_name_H-M   'P 1'
#
loop_
_entity.id
_entity.type
_entity.pdbx_description
1 polymer ?
#
loop_
_entity_poly.entity_id
_entity_poly.type
_entity_poly.pdbx_seq_one_letter_code
_entity_poly.pdbx_strand_id
1 'polypeptide(L)' 'MKSDSIQDLLLFGKIISIALLFCGYILMGLYIGKELTLKGGPSWGTSAGAMLGTLIGGFHGTWAIRDILKKRGKRFP' A
#
# COMPACT_ATOMS: atom_id res chain seq x y z
N MET A 1 17.25 -24.61 -9.22
CA MET A 1 17.00 -23.91 -10.51
C MET A 1 15.53 -23.67 -10.78
N LYS A 2 14.65 -24.68 -10.99
CA LYS A 2 13.23 -24.41 -11.33
C LYS A 2 12.41 -23.84 -10.16
N SER A 3 12.76 -24.15 -8.91
CA SER A 3 12.09 -23.59 -7.71
C SER A 3 12.39 -22.11 -7.49
N ASP A 4 13.58 -21.67 -7.87
CA ASP A 4 14.08 -20.32 -7.56
C ASP A 4 13.36 -19.30 -8.45
N SER A 5 13.19 -19.60 -9.73
CA SER A 5 12.43 -18.77 -10.66
C SER A 5 10.94 -18.62 -10.29
N ILE A 6 10.31 -19.68 -9.73
CA ILE A 6 8.92 -19.58 -9.25
C ILE A 6 8.85 -18.70 -7.99
N GLN A 7 9.83 -18.81 -7.08
CA GLN A 7 9.88 -17.94 -5.90
C GLN A 7 10.07 -16.47 -6.30
N ASP A 8 10.93 -16.18 -7.27
CA ASP A 8 11.17 -14.83 -7.77
C ASP A 8 9.92 -14.22 -8.41
N LEU A 9 9.18 -15.01 -9.19
CA LEU A 9 7.90 -14.58 -9.77
C LEU A 9 6.87 -14.28 -8.66
N LEU A 10 6.80 -15.10 -7.63
CA LEU A 10 5.91 -14.87 -6.48
C LEU A 10 6.29 -13.61 -5.71
N LEU A 11 7.59 -13.34 -5.55
CA LEU A 11 8.09 -12.11 -4.92
C LEU A 11 7.74 -10.87 -5.74
N PHE A 12 7.95 -10.93 -7.04
CA PHE A 12 7.60 -9.87 -7.96
C PHE A 12 6.11 -9.54 -7.89
N GLY A 13 5.24 -10.56 -7.99
CA GLY A 13 3.80 -10.39 -7.85
C GLY A 13 3.39 -9.80 -6.50
N LYS A 14 4.12 -10.14 -5.43
CA LYS A 14 3.88 -9.60 -4.09
C LYS A 14 4.27 -8.13 -3.97
N ILE A 15 5.39 -7.73 -4.56
CA ILE A 15 5.82 -6.33 -4.64
C ILE A 15 4.79 -5.52 -5.42
N ILE A 16 4.36 -6.01 -6.58
CA ILE A 16 3.31 -5.37 -7.40
C ILE A 16 2.01 -5.22 -6.60
N SER A 17 1.56 -6.26 -5.91
CA SER A 17 0.35 -6.18 -5.07
C SER A 17 0.44 -5.10 -3.99
N ILE A 18 1.60 -4.97 -3.33
CA ILE A 18 1.82 -3.93 -2.32
C ILE A 18 1.80 -2.54 -2.96
N ALA A 19 2.41 -2.37 -4.14
CA ALA A 19 2.40 -1.10 -4.87
C ALA A 19 0.98 -0.71 -5.32
N LEU A 20 0.19 -1.64 -5.84
CA LEU A 20 -1.21 -1.39 -6.21
C LEU A 20 -2.05 -1.05 -4.98
N LEU A 21 -1.87 -1.77 -3.87
CA LEU A 21 -2.59 -1.49 -2.63
C LEU A 21 -2.28 -0.06 -2.12
N PHE A 22 -0.99 0.31 -2.12
CA PHE A 22 -0.54 1.64 -1.75
C PHE A 22 -1.16 2.73 -2.63
N CYS A 23 -1.14 2.52 -3.95
CA CYS A 23 -1.78 3.43 -4.91
C CYS A 23 -3.29 3.57 -4.65
N GLY A 24 -3.98 2.45 -4.39
CA GLY A 24 -5.41 2.44 -4.07
C GLY A 24 -5.75 3.28 -2.85
N TYR A 25 -4.95 3.21 -1.78
CA TYR A 25 -5.15 4.04 -0.59
C TYR A 25 -4.95 5.54 -0.86
N ILE A 26 -3.97 5.91 -1.70
CA ILE A 26 -3.75 7.31 -2.09
C ILE A 26 -4.94 7.83 -2.89
N LEU A 27 -5.37 7.08 -3.91
CA LEU A 27 -6.51 7.45 -4.74
C LEU A 27 -7.79 7.55 -3.92
N MET A 28 -8.00 6.62 -2.98
CA MET A 28 -9.16 6.64 -2.08
C MET A 28 -9.12 7.86 -1.15
N GLY A 29 -7.96 8.19 -0.59
CA GLY A 29 -7.78 9.39 0.23
C GLY A 29 -8.05 10.68 -0.55
N LEU A 30 -7.56 10.77 -1.79
CA LEU A 30 -7.85 11.88 -2.70
C LEU A 30 -9.34 11.98 -3.04
N TYR A 31 -9.98 10.85 -3.34
CA TYR A 31 -11.40 10.82 -3.69
C TYR A 31 -12.28 11.28 -2.53
N ILE A 32 -12.04 10.74 -1.32
CA ILE A 32 -12.76 11.14 -0.11
C ILE A 32 -12.52 12.62 0.21
N GLY A 33 -11.26 13.08 0.15
CA GLY A 33 -10.92 14.48 0.41
C GLY A 33 -11.57 15.44 -0.59
N LYS A 34 -11.63 15.05 -1.87
CA LYS A 34 -12.29 15.81 -2.93
C LYS A 34 -13.81 15.87 -2.73
N GLU A 35 -14.46 14.73 -2.47
CA GLU A 35 -15.90 14.68 -2.16
C GLU A 35 -16.25 15.53 -0.93
N LEU A 36 -15.43 15.49 0.12
CA LEU A 36 -15.63 16.32 1.30
C LEU A 36 -15.54 17.82 0.96
N THR A 37 -14.57 18.20 0.13
CA THR A 37 -14.40 19.60 -0.31
C THR A 37 -15.59 20.06 -1.16
N LEU A 38 -16.10 19.20 -2.06
CA LEU A 38 -17.25 19.49 -2.91
C LEU A 38 -18.56 19.64 -2.12
N LYS A 39 -18.69 18.97 -0.96
CA LYS A 39 -19.86 19.07 -0.07
C LYS A 39 -19.83 20.28 0.88
N GLY A 40 -18.96 21.26 0.62
CA GLY A 40 -18.80 22.45 1.46
C GLY A 40 -17.79 22.27 2.61
N GLY A 41 -16.99 21.21 2.57
CA GLY A 41 -15.89 21.01 3.48
C GLY A 41 -14.73 22.00 3.25
N PRO A 42 -13.76 22.02 4.18
CA PRO A 42 -12.62 22.94 4.09
C PRO A 42 -11.78 22.70 2.84
N SER A 43 -11.25 23.78 2.25
CA SER A 43 -10.46 23.75 1.00
C SER A 43 -9.22 22.86 1.06
N TRP A 44 -8.69 22.61 2.27
CA TRP A 44 -7.56 21.70 2.50
C TRP A 44 -7.97 20.23 2.60
N GLY A 45 -9.26 19.90 2.54
CA GLY A 45 -9.78 18.53 2.70
C GLY A 45 -9.22 17.55 1.67
N THR A 46 -8.98 18.01 0.44
CA THR A 46 -8.36 17.19 -0.62
C THR A 46 -6.90 16.86 -0.30
N SER A 47 -6.12 17.84 0.15
CA SER A 47 -4.71 17.65 0.52
C SER A 47 -4.56 16.77 1.77
N ALA A 48 -5.40 16.99 2.79
CA ALA A 48 -5.41 16.16 3.99
C ALA A 48 -5.86 14.71 3.69
N GLY A 49 -6.85 14.54 2.83
CA GLY A 49 -7.28 13.21 2.35
C GLY A 49 -6.16 12.46 1.64
N ALA A 50 -5.41 13.14 0.77
CA ALA A 50 -4.24 12.56 0.11
C ALA A 50 -3.16 12.14 1.12
N MET A 51 -2.81 13.03 2.06
CA MET A 51 -1.81 12.74 3.10
C MET A 51 -2.23 11.55 3.97
N LEU A 52 -3.49 11.49 4.40
CA LEU A 52 -4.02 10.37 5.17
C LEU A 52 -4.01 9.07 4.36
N GLY A 53 -4.41 9.12 3.09
CA GLY A 53 -4.32 7.98 2.17
C GLY A 53 -2.90 7.44 2.03
N THR A 54 -1.91 8.33 1.86
CA THR A 54 -0.49 7.96 1.82
C THR A 54 -0.01 7.37 3.15
N LEU A 55 -0.36 7.95 4.29
CA LEU A 55 0.04 7.45 5.61
C LEU A 55 -0.54 6.06 5.89
N ILE A 56 -1.83 5.86 5.64
CA ILE A 56 -2.51 4.58 5.85
C ILE A 56 -1.96 3.53 4.88
N GLY A 57 -1.81 3.89 3.59
CA GLY A 57 -1.24 3.01 2.58
C GLY A 57 0.21 2.62 2.93
N GLY A 58 1.02 3.57 3.39
CA GLY A 58 2.41 3.34 3.78
C GLY A 58 2.52 2.46 5.02
N PHE A 59 1.65 2.66 6.00
CA PHE A 59 1.56 1.80 7.19
C PHE A 59 1.15 0.36 6.81
N HIS A 60 0.15 0.19 5.96
CA HIS A 60 -0.27 -1.15 5.50
C HIS A 60 0.81 -1.81 4.62
N GLY A 61 1.44 -1.06 3.73
CA GLY A 61 2.54 -1.54 2.89
C GLY A 61 3.74 -1.99 3.72
N THR A 62 4.17 -1.19 4.70
CA THR A 62 5.28 -1.56 5.60
C THR A 62 4.93 -2.75 6.48
N TRP A 63 3.69 -2.87 6.97
CA TRP A 63 3.26 -4.05 7.72
C TRP A 63 3.26 -5.33 6.86
N ALA A 64 2.75 -5.24 5.63
CA ALA A 64 2.79 -6.34 4.67
C ALA A 64 4.23 -6.76 4.33
N ILE A 65 5.14 -5.80 4.12
CA ILE A 65 6.56 -6.07 3.90
C ILE A 65 7.21 -6.73 5.12
N ARG A 66 6.90 -6.26 6.34
CA ARG A 66 7.40 -6.86 7.58
C ARG A 66 6.93 -8.29 7.78
N ASP A 67 5.67 -8.61 7.45
CA ASP A 67 5.16 -9.99 7.50
C ASP A 67 5.88 -10.91 6.50
N ILE A 68 6.18 -10.41 5.30
CA ILE A 68 6.99 -11.13 4.30
C ILE A 68 8.39 -11.43 4.83
N LEU A 69 9.06 -10.42 5.38
CA LEU A 69 10.41 -10.56 5.94
C LEU A 69 10.44 -11.53 7.12
N LYS A 70 9.46 -11.46 8.03
CA LYS A 70 9.32 -12.41 9.15
C LYS A 70 9.08 -13.84 8.67
N LYS A 71 8.24 -14.05 7.65
CA LYS A 71 7.97 -15.38 7.08
C LYS A 71 9.18 -15.97 6.37
N ARG A 72 10.02 -15.15 5.73
CA ARG A 72 11.31 -15.60 5.18
C ARG A 72 12.30 -15.97 6.27
N GLY A 73 12.41 -15.17 7.35
CA GLY A 73 13.33 -15.45 8.46
C GLY A 73 13.03 -16.74 9.22
N LYS A 74 11.80 -17.26 9.15
CA LYS A 74 11.43 -18.58 9.72
C LYS A 74 11.63 -19.76 8.76
N ARG A 75 11.95 -19.54 7.48
CA ARG A 75 12.06 -20.61 6.47
C ARG A 75 13.48 -21.17 6.33
N PHE A 76 14.44 -20.60 7.04
CA PHE A 76 15.80 -21.14 7.19
C PHE A 76 16.08 -21.34 8.69
N PRO A 77 15.81 -22.53 9.25
CA PRO A 77 16.59 -23.06 10.35
C PRO A 77 18.01 -23.44 9.89
#